data_AF-A0A109FCD0-F1
#
_entry.id   AF-A0A109FCD0-F1
#
_cell.length_a   1.000
_cell.length_b   1.000
_cell.length_c   1.000
_cell.angle_alpha   90.00
_cell.angle_beta   90.00
_cell.angle_gamma   90.00
#
_symmetry.space_group_name_H-M   'P 1'
#
loop_
_entity.id
_entity.type
_entity.pdbx_description
1 polymer ?
#
loop_
_entity_poly.entity_id
_entity_poly.type
_entity_poly.pdbx_seq_one_letter_code
_entity_poly.pdbx_strand_id
1 'polypeptide(L)'
;MCRWIAYFSLEPILLGDIERPKHSLIKQIDDHYLPELKKHYARDRASDDGFSPNPFTNVDGFGIGWFSSVPAKYRAACSEGGSDWEPVLYKNTMPPRHDPNLINFCRAIESPVVFGHIRDVSSAGGSPVALTNCHPYTAGNVILMHNGTIGGFFDALPQLLPLISPKARKIIKGTTDSEHFLALFLTYLDPHGDWTGSYDSDAVAAALAKAVGTMIRLCAPAGGLSTHITLNLAICFGAKDFYALRFAYPGYEDPPSLYWSTQSGATLDRRYQGHPDSPDAAGGQLPREQHEQHVVVASEPMTKGEDHAWHLLKNGE
;
A
#
# COMPACT_ATOMS: atom_id res chain seq x y z
N MET A 1 5.84 1.94 12.24
CA MET A 1 6.02 1.27 10.93
C MET A 1 4.73 0.53 10.62
N CYS A 2 4.11 0.78 9.47
CA CYS A 2 2.72 0.46 9.21
C CYS A 2 2.49 -1.00 8.77
N ARG A 3 1.23 -1.38 8.55
CA ARG A 3 0.83 -2.61 7.86
C ARG A 3 -0.18 -2.30 6.79
N TRP A 4 -0.10 -3.00 5.66
CA TRP A 4 -1.06 -2.84 4.58
C TRP A 4 -1.24 -4.11 3.75
N ILE A 5 -2.35 -4.13 3.02
CA ILE A 5 -2.72 -5.09 2.00
C ILE A 5 -3.21 -4.36 0.75
N ALA A 6 -2.80 -4.82 -0.42
CA ALA A 6 -3.43 -4.51 -1.68
C ALA A 6 -3.91 -5.81 -2.33
N TYR A 7 -5.17 -5.82 -2.74
CA TYR A 7 -5.76 -6.87 -3.55
C TYR A 7 -6.01 -6.29 -4.94
N PHE A 8 -5.57 -6.98 -5.98
CA PHE A 8 -5.82 -6.63 -7.37
C PHE A 8 -6.31 -7.87 -8.12
N SER A 9 -7.42 -7.75 -8.85
CA SER A 9 -8.05 -8.84 -9.59
C SER A 9 -8.78 -8.30 -10.81
N LEU A 10 -8.92 -9.13 -11.85
CA LEU A 10 -9.78 -8.81 -12.99
C LEU A 10 -11.28 -8.84 -12.64
N GLU A 11 -11.64 -9.58 -11.59
CA GLU A 11 -13.00 -9.59 -11.04
C GLU A 11 -13.08 -8.87 -9.69
N PRO A 12 -14.17 -8.13 -9.42
CA PRO A 12 -14.38 -7.50 -8.13
C PRO A 12 -14.53 -8.49 -6.97
N ILE A 13 -13.95 -8.16 -5.83
CA ILE A 13 -14.21 -8.82 -4.55
C ILE A 13 -14.92 -7.87 -3.59
N LEU A 14 -15.60 -8.43 -2.58
CA LEU A 14 -16.19 -7.64 -1.52
C LEU A 14 -15.09 -7.03 -0.64
N LEU A 15 -15.21 -5.76 -0.26
CA LEU A 15 -14.23 -5.10 0.62
C LEU A 15 -14.02 -5.86 1.94
N GLY A 16 -15.06 -6.50 2.50
CA GLY A 16 -14.92 -7.29 3.72
C GLY A 16 -14.17 -8.61 3.56
N ASP A 17 -13.81 -9.02 2.34
CA ASP A 17 -13.08 -10.28 2.11
C ASP A 17 -11.62 -10.20 2.54
N ILE A 18 -11.01 -9.01 2.51
CA ILE A 18 -9.66 -8.79 3.05
C ILE A 18 -9.62 -8.89 4.60
N GLU A 19 -10.77 -8.92 5.28
CA GLU A 19 -10.85 -9.06 6.73
C GLU A 19 -11.08 -10.50 7.20
N ARG A 20 -11.50 -11.39 6.30
CA ARG A 20 -11.89 -12.78 6.62
C ARG A 20 -10.78 -13.61 7.28
N PRO A 21 -9.51 -13.56 6.82
CA PRO A 21 -8.47 -14.40 7.41
C PRO A 21 -8.26 -14.17 8.90
N LYS A 22 -7.79 -15.20 9.63
CA LYS A 22 -7.34 -15.07 11.02
C LYS A 22 -6.13 -14.17 11.15
N HIS A 23 -5.35 -13.98 10.08
CA HIS A 23 -4.25 -13.01 10.02
C HIS A 23 -4.56 -11.83 9.09
N SER A 24 -5.81 -11.34 9.14
CA SER A 24 -6.23 -10.17 8.37
C SER A 24 -5.57 -8.88 8.86
N LEU A 25 -5.62 -7.84 8.03
CA LEU A 25 -5.01 -6.54 8.33
C LEU A 25 -5.45 -5.99 9.71
N ILE A 26 -6.72 -6.12 10.07
CA ILE A 26 -7.26 -5.66 11.36
C ILE A 26 -6.69 -6.43 12.56
N LYS A 27 -6.26 -7.68 12.35
CA LYS A 27 -5.65 -8.53 13.38
C LYS A 27 -4.13 -8.37 13.43
N GLN A 28 -3.51 -7.87 12.36
CA GLN A 28 -2.10 -7.43 12.33
C GLN A 28 -1.81 -6.18 13.19
N ILE A 29 -2.81 -5.69 13.93
CA ILE A 29 -2.63 -4.66 14.95
C ILE A 29 -1.93 -5.23 16.20
N ASP A 30 -2.17 -6.51 16.50
CA ASP A 30 -1.78 -7.15 17.77
C ASP A 30 -1.31 -8.62 17.63
N ASP A 31 -1.41 -9.21 16.44
CA ASP A 31 -0.95 -10.57 16.12
C ASP A 31 -0.05 -10.51 14.88
N HIS A 32 1.17 -11.09 14.95
CA HIS A 32 2.19 -11.01 13.90
C HIS A 32 2.52 -12.38 13.30
N TYR A 33 2.70 -12.40 11.99
CA TYR A 33 3.06 -13.60 11.22
C TYR A 33 4.07 -13.24 10.12
N LEU A 34 5.34 -13.55 10.39
CA LEU A 34 6.46 -13.21 9.50
C LEU A 34 7.24 -14.49 9.14
N PRO A 35 6.62 -15.44 8.40
CA PRO A 35 7.32 -16.62 7.91
C PRO A 35 8.46 -16.21 6.97
N GLU A 36 9.48 -17.05 6.83
CA GLU A 36 10.68 -16.81 6.00
C GLU A 36 11.62 -15.68 6.46
N LEU A 37 11.14 -14.61 7.09
CA LEU A 37 11.99 -13.55 7.66
C LEU A 37 13.02 -14.14 8.65
N LYS A 38 12.60 -15.08 9.49
CA LYS A 38 13.50 -15.77 10.45
C LYS A 38 14.52 -16.71 9.79
N LYS A 39 14.28 -17.16 8.55
CA LYS A 39 15.19 -18.03 7.80
C LYS A 39 16.28 -17.23 7.08
N HIS A 40 15.94 -16.02 6.64
CA HIS A 40 16.85 -15.14 5.91
C HIS A 40 17.74 -14.27 6.81
N TYR A 41 17.38 -14.09 8.09
CA TYR A 41 18.08 -13.18 8.98
C TYR A 41 18.45 -13.82 10.33
N ALA A 42 19.66 -13.52 10.83
CA ALA A 42 20.24 -14.12 12.03
C ALA A 42 19.69 -13.59 13.37
N ARG A 43 18.80 -12.60 13.36
CA ARG A 43 18.12 -12.03 14.54
C ARG A 43 16.63 -11.88 14.27
N ASP A 44 15.81 -12.06 15.30
CA ASP A 44 14.37 -11.75 15.25
C ASP A 44 14.23 -10.23 15.05
N ARG A 45 13.68 -9.81 13.90
CA ARG A 45 13.56 -8.40 13.49
C ARG A 45 12.17 -7.80 13.73
N ALA A 46 11.34 -8.48 14.53
CA ALA A 46 10.09 -7.95 15.04
C ALA A 46 10.26 -7.61 16.53
N SER A 47 10.19 -6.33 16.85
CA SER A 47 10.29 -5.79 18.21
C SER A 47 9.67 -4.38 18.30
N ASP A 48 9.19 -4.02 19.49
CA ASP A 48 8.77 -2.65 19.85
C ASP A 48 9.92 -1.80 20.41
N ASP A 49 11.17 -2.17 20.11
CA ASP A 49 12.36 -1.50 20.66
C ASP A 49 12.65 -0.14 19.99
N GLY A 50 11.82 0.27 19.04
CA GLY A 50 11.98 1.51 18.26
C GLY A 50 13.01 1.42 17.13
N PHE A 51 13.72 0.30 16.98
CA PHE A 51 14.72 0.06 15.94
C PHE A 51 14.30 -1.00 14.93
N SER A 52 13.36 -1.86 15.29
CA SER A 52 12.81 -2.86 14.39
C SER A 52 11.96 -2.23 13.26
N PRO A 53 12.15 -2.67 12.00
CA PRO A 53 11.29 -2.23 10.90
C PRO A 53 9.87 -2.84 10.98
N ASN A 54 9.62 -3.76 11.91
CA ASN A 54 8.35 -4.49 12.09
C ASN A 54 7.88 -4.44 13.56
N PRO A 55 7.33 -3.31 14.05
CA PRO A 55 6.77 -3.18 15.40
C PRO A 55 5.51 -4.02 15.58
N PHE A 56 5.16 -4.29 16.84
CA PHE A 56 4.07 -5.17 17.25
C PHE A 56 2.70 -4.48 17.36
N THR A 57 2.64 -3.14 17.35
CA THR A 57 1.36 -2.41 17.52
C THR A 57 1.17 -1.30 16.50
N ASN A 58 -0.01 -1.27 15.85
CA ASN A 58 -0.39 -0.21 14.90
C ASN A 58 -1.80 0.33 15.22
N VAL A 59 -1.91 1.52 15.82
CA VAL A 59 -3.21 2.04 16.31
C VAL A 59 -3.52 3.49 15.93
N ASP A 60 -2.67 4.15 15.12
CA ASP A 60 -2.73 5.59 14.88
C ASP A 60 -3.60 6.02 13.69
N GLY A 61 -4.45 5.10 13.23
CA GLY A 61 -5.45 5.33 12.18
C GLY A 61 -5.42 4.27 11.11
N PHE A 62 -6.37 4.37 10.19
CA PHE A 62 -6.45 3.49 9.03
C PHE A 62 -6.99 4.21 7.81
N GLY A 63 -6.83 3.58 6.67
CA GLY A 63 -7.59 3.90 5.48
C GLY A 63 -7.84 2.67 4.62
N ILE A 64 -8.98 2.71 3.94
CA ILE A 64 -9.35 1.79 2.88
C ILE A 64 -9.57 2.59 1.60
N GLY A 65 -9.02 2.11 0.51
CA GLY A 65 -9.20 2.67 -0.81
C GLY A 65 -9.65 1.59 -1.79
N TRP A 66 -10.51 1.97 -2.72
CA TRP A 66 -11.00 1.07 -3.74
C TRP A 66 -11.32 1.86 -5.00
N PHE A 67 -11.51 1.17 -6.12
CA PHE A 67 -11.98 1.80 -7.34
C PHE A 67 -13.48 1.60 -7.53
N SER A 68 -14.17 2.65 -7.95
CA SER A 68 -15.61 2.62 -8.27
C SER A 68 -15.86 3.11 -9.68
N SER A 69 -16.70 2.38 -10.41
CA SER A 69 -17.20 2.80 -11.73
C SER A 69 -18.43 3.71 -11.63
N VAL A 70 -18.95 3.92 -10.42
CA VAL A 70 -20.17 4.71 -10.22
C VAL A 70 -19.95 6.19 -10.55
N PRO A 71 -18.90 6.88 -10.05
CA PRO A 71 -18.74 8.31 -10.31
C PRO A 71 -18.63 8.65 -11.81
N ALA A 72 -17.95 7.82 -12.60
CA ALA A 72 -17.80 8.01 -14.04
C ALA A 72 -19.16 8.03 -14.77
N LYS A 73 -20.15 7.25 -14.32
CA LYS A 73 -21.51 7.19 -14.89
C LYS A 73 -22.31 8.49 -14.73
N TYR A 74 -21.92 9.34 -13.78
CA TYR A 74 -22.61 10.60 -13.48
C TYR A 74 -21.83 11.84 -13.95
N ARG A 75 -20.71 11.66 -14.65
CA ARG A 75 -19.98 12.76 -15.29
C ARG A 75 -20.57 13.05 -16.66
N ALA A 76 -20.71 14.32 -17.00
CA ALA A 76 -20.99 14.72 -18.37
C ALA A 76 -19.80 14.33 -19.24
N ALA A 77 -20.01 13.45 -20.23
CA ALA A 77 -19.06 12.94 -21.23
C ALA A 77 -17.58 13.13 -20.85
N CYS A 78 -16.98 12.10 -20.24
CA CYS A 78 -15.54 12.06 -19.98
C CYS A 78 -14.77 12.37 -21.28
N SER A 79 -13.69 13.14 -21.16
CA SER A 79 -12.68 13.29 -22.20
C SER A 79 -12.31 11.92 -22.78
N GLU A 80 -12.27 11.81 -24.11
CA GLU A 80 -11.84 10.61 -24.81
C GLU A 80 -10.53 10.07 -24.20
N GLY A 81 -10.55 8.85 -23.65
CA GLY A 81 -9.38 8.17 -23.07
C GLY A 81 -9.25 8.16 -21.54
N GLY A 82 -10.22 8.66 -20.78
CA GLY A 82 -10.24 8.51 -19.30
C GLY A 82 -10.64 7.10 -18.84
N SER A 83 -10.18 6.68 -17.65
CA SER A 83 -10.64 5.42 -17.01
C SER A 83 -12.09 5.52 -16.54
N ASP A 84 -12.86 4.44 -16.74
CA ASP A 84 -14.21 4.28 -16.17
C ASP A 84 -14.19 4.10 -14.64
N TRP A 85 -13.00 3.92 -14.06
CA TRP A 85 -12.80 3.66 -12.65
C TRP A 85 -12.12 4.84 -11.96
N GLU A 86 -12.68 5.23 -10.81
CA GLU A 86 -12.13 6.30 -9.98
C GLU A 86 -11.77 5.79 -8.59
N PRO A 87 -10.63 6.23 -8.03
CA PRO A 87 -10.26 5.85 -6.67
C PRO A 87 -11.16 6.58 -5.66
N VAL A 88 -11.69 5.82 -4.71
CA VAL A 88 -12.49 6.29 -3.58
C VAL A 88 -11.76 5.91 -2.31
N LEU A 89 -11.72 6.85 -1.35
CA LEU A 89 -11.02 6.66 -0.08
C LEU A 89 -11.96 6.82 1.10
N TYR A 90 -11.80 5.95 2.08
CA TYR A 90 -12.33 6.12 3.42
C TYR A 90 -11.17 6.04 4.43
N LYS A 91 -11.04 7.03 5.29
CA LYS A 91 -9.95 7.13 6.27
C LYS A 91 -10.50 7.47 7.64
N ASN A 92 -9.81 7.05 8.68
CA ASN A 92 -10.10 7.46 10.04
C ASN A 92 -8.82 7.46 10.89
N THR A 93 -8.81 8.22 11.97
CA THR A 93 -7.71 8.25 12.96
C THR A 93 -8.00 7.33 14.16
N MET A 94 -9.21 6.77 14.26
CA MET A 94 -9.54 5.76 15.26
C MET A 94 -9.16 4.35 14.79
N PRO A 95 -9.01 3.35 15.68
CA PRO A 95 -8.77 1.97 15.28
C PRO A 95 -9.91 1.39 14.41
N PRO A 96 -9.60 0.60 13.36
CA PRO A 96 -10.60 0.00 12.45
C PRO A 96 -11.73 -0.74 13.16
N ARG A 97 -11.40 -1.50 14.23
CA ARG A 97 -12.34 -2.33 15.00
C ARG A 97 -13.45 -1.52 15.66
N HIS A 98 -13.25 -0.22 15.83
CA HIS A 98 -14.20 0.67 16.50
C HIS A 98 -14.99 1.54 15.52
N ASP A 99 -14.83 1.35 14.20
CA ASP A 99 -15.52 2.14 13.19
C ASP A 99 -16.75 1.40 12.63
N PRO A 100 -17.98 1.77 13.03
CA PRO A 100 -19.19 1.12 12.52
C PRO A 100 -19.43 1.38 11.03
N ASN A 101 -18.89 2.46 10.45
CA ASN A 101 -19.07 2.74 9.03
C ASN A 101 -18.24 1.79 8.19
N LEU A 102 -17.01 1.47 8.62
CA LEU A 102 -16.16 0.49 7.96
C LEU A 102 -16.89 -0.85 7.83
N ILE A 103 -17.55 -1.31 8.90
CA ILE A 103 -18.34 -2.56 8.89
C ILE A 103 -19.43 -2.52 7.81
N ASN A 104 -20.10 -1.38 7.64
CA ASN A 104 -21.13 -1.22 6.61
C ASN A 104 -20.53 -1.24 5.19
N PHE A 105 -19.39 -0.57 4.97
CA PHE A 105 -18.70 -0.57 3.69
C PHE A 105 -18.20 -1.96 3.29
N CYS A 106 -17.57 -2.67 4.23
CA CYS A 106 -17.08 -4.04 4.05
C CYS A 106 -18.18 -5.04 3.66
N ARG A 107 -19.46 -4.72 3.87
CA ARG A 107 -20.59 -5.59 3.52
C ARG A 107 -21.27 -5.24 2.20
N ALA A 108 -21.01 -4.06 1.64
CA ALA A 108 -21.82 -3.51 0.55
C ALA A 108 -21.02 -3.06 -0.67
N ILE A 109 -19.71 -2.89 -0.54
CA ILE A 109 -18.85 -2.39 -1.61
C ILE A 109 -18.00 -3.53 -2.14
N GLU A 110 -17.97 -3.66 -3.46
CA GLU A 110 -17.03 -4.52 -4.18
C GLU A 110 -16.11 -3.68 -5.08
N SER A 111 -14.91 -4.19 -5.34
CA SER A 111 -13.97 -3.55 -6.25
C SER A 111 -12.97 -4.56 -6.80
N PRO A 112 -12.50 -4.42 -8.05
CA PRO A 112 -11.36 -5.20 -8.56
C PRO A 112 -10.07 -4.90 -7.79
N VAL A 113 -10.01 -3.75 -7.12
CA VAL A 113 -8.82 -3.27 -6.44
C VAL A 113 -9.16 -2.74 -5.06
N VAL A 114 -8.57 -3.32 -4.03
CA VAL A 114 -8.78 -2.93 -2.62
C VAL A 114 -7.44 -2.69 -1.94
N PHE A 115 -7.30 -1.51 -1.34
CA PHE A 115 -6.14 -1.04 -0.62
C PHE A 115 -6.54 -0.87 0.84
N GLY A 116 -5.93 -1.61 1.77
CA GLY A 116 -6.14 -1.45 3.21
C GLY A 116 -4.82 -1.08 3.88
N HIS A 117 -4.83 -0.05 4.72
CA HIS A 117 -3.63 0.41 5.43
C HIS A 117 -3.96 0.75 6.87
N ILE A 118 -3.16 0.24 7.80
CA ILE A 118 -3.19 0.63 9.21
C ILE A 118 -1.91 1.40 9.49
N ARG A 119 -2.10 2.64 9.94
CA ARG A 119 -1.02 3.57 10.23
C ARG A 119 -0.51 3.35 11.64
N ASP A 120 0.80 3.45 11.75
CA ASP A 120 1.53 3.54 13.01
C ASP A 120 2.48 4.72 12.93
N VAL A 121 2.26 5.71 13.80
CA VAL A 121 3.12 6.87 13.94
C VAL A 121 4.33 6.41 14.75
N SER A 122 5.40 6.05 14.04
CA SER A 122 6.67 5.86 14.70
C SER A 122 7.05 7.17 15.42
N SER A 123 7.50 7.06 16.67
CA SER A 123 8.00 8.21 17.44
C SER A 123 9.16 8.92 16.72
N ALA A 124 9.83 8.23 15.79
CA ALA A 124 10.89 8.75 14.92
C ALA A 124 10.38 9.56 13.71
N GLY A 125 9.13 9.37 13.27
CA GLY A 125 8.57 9.99 12.06
C GLY A 125 8.07 11.42 12.24
N GLY A 126 7.96 11.92 13.48
CA GLY A 126 7.65 13.32 13.80
C GLY A 126 6.33 13.90 13.27
N SER A 127 5.50 13.09 12.60
CA SER A 127 4.27 13.53 11.94
C SER A 127 3.05 13.35 12.85
N PRO A 128 2.16 14.35 12.97
CA PRO A 128 0.97 14.23 13.79
C PRO A 128 0.02 13.14 13.28
N VAL A 129 -0.74 12.58 14.23
CA VAL A 129 -1.94 11.79 13.94
C VAL A 129 -2.98 12.74 13.35
N ALA A 130 -3.20 12.64 12.04
CA ALA A 130 -4.14 13.48 11.30
C ALA A 130 -4.71 12.68 10.13
N LEU A 131 -5.98 12.92 9.80
CA LEU A 131 -6.69 12.23 8.73
C LEU A 131 -5.98 12.36 7.37
N THR A 132 -5.43 13.54 7.08
CA THR A 132 -4.66 13.81 5.85
C THR A 132 -3.35 13.02 5.78
N ASN A 133 -2.84 12.55 6.92
CA ASN A 133 -1.62 11.77 7.01
C ASN A 133 -1.86 10.26 7.01
N CYS A 134 -3.11 9.79 6.96
CA CYS A 134 -3.43 8.38 6.78
C CYS A 134 -3.36 7.99 5.30
N HIS A 135 -2.68 6.90 4.99
CA HIS A 135 -2.75 6.22 3.69
C HIS A 135 -4.15 5.61 3.47
N PRO A 136 -4.52 5.25 2.23
CA PRO A 136 -3.83 5.51 0.95
C PRO A 136 -3.92 6.98 0.50
N TYR A 137 -3.05 7.41 -0.41
CA TYR A 137 -3.10 8.72 -1.07
C TYR A 137 -3.62 8.60 -2.50
N THR A 138 -4.24 9.65 -3.04
CA THR A 138 -4.74 9.67 -4.42
C THR A 138 -4.36 10.93 -5.19
N ALA A 139 -4.24 10.77 -6.51
CA ALA A 139 -4.12 11.87 -7.45
C ALA A 139 -4.63 11.41 -8.82
N GLY A 140 -5.63 12.09 -9.38
CA GLY A 140 -6.28 11.62 -10.61
C GLY A 140 -6.91 10.23 -10.40
N ASN A 141 -6.55 9.27 -11.26
CA ASN A 141 -6.94 7.87 -11.16
C ASN A 141 -5.93 7.00 -10.38
N VAL A 142 -4.94 7.63 -9.74
CA VAL A 142 -3.85 6.93 -9.03
C VAL A 142 -4.21 6.78 -7.57
N ILE A 143 -3.95 5.59 -7.02
CA ILE A 143 -3.90 5.33 -5.59
C ILE A 143 -2.50 4.84 -5.19
N LEU A 144 -1.98 5.31 -4.07
CA LEU A 144 -0.66 4.91 -3.55
C LEU A 144 -0.70 4.64 -2.05
N MET A 145 -0.06 3.54 -1.63
CA MET A 145 0.29 3.27 -0.24
C MET A 145 1.80 3.15 -0.08
N HIS A 146 2.29 3.55 1.09
CA HIS A 146 3.68 3.45 1.47
C HIS A 146 3.80 2.89 2.89
N ASN A 147 4.72 1.96 3.09
CA ASN A 147 5.21 1.52 4.39
C ASN A 147 6.73 1.61 4.42
N GLY A 148 7.24 2.38 5.37
CA GLY A 148 8.63 2.78 5.37
C GLY A 148 8.79 4.14 6.02
N THR A 149 10.01 4.66 5.93
CA THR A 149 10.37 5.98 6.43
C THR A 149 11.49 6.51 5.53
N ILE A 150 11.37 7.78 5.15
CA ILE A 150 12.44 8.51 4.49
C ILE A 150 13.20 9.32 5.56
N GLY A 151 14.30 8.77 6.07
CA GLY A 151 15.17 9.49 7.01
C GLY A 151 15.70 10.79 6.40
N GLY A 152 15.81 11.86 7.19
CA GLY A 152 16.27 13.17 6.70
C GLY A 152 15.24 13.95 5.87
N PHE A 153 14.01 13.46 5.73
CA PHE A 153 12.97 14.09 4.92
C PHE A 153 12.68 15.56 5.30
N PHE A 154 12.53 15.86 6.59
CA PHE A 154 12.19 17.22 7.03
C PHE A 154 13.30 18.24 6.70
N ASP A 155 14.56 17.84 6.81
CA ASP A 155 15.72 18.67 6.44
C ASP A 155 15.82 18.85 4.92
N ALA A 156 15.44 17.81 4.16
CA ALA A 156 15.41 17.84 2.71
C ALA A 156 14.24 18.67 2.13
N LEU A 157 13.20 18.94 2.92
CA LEU A 157 11.94 19.52 2.44
C LEU A 157 12.11 20.86 1.70
N PRO A 158 12.93 21.83 2.16
CA PRO A 158 13.14 23.09 1.44
C PRO A 158 13.77 22.90 0.04
N GLN A 159 14.56 21.84 -0.15
CA GLN A 159 15.19 21.50 -1.43
C GLN A 159 14.28 20.63 -2.30
N LEU A 160 13.41 19.82 -1.67
CA LEU A 160 12.46 18.94 -2.35
C LEU A 160 11.30 19.73 -2.98
N LEU A 161 10.68 20.65 -2.25
CA LEU A 161 9.47 21.36 -2.71
C LEU A 161 9.63 22.09 -4.05
N PRO A 162 10.77 22.75 -4.37
CA PRO A 162 11.00 23.34 -5.68
C PRO A 162 11.04 22.33 -6.85
N LEU A 163 11.42 21.07 -6.59
CA LEU A 163 11.49 20.02 -7.61
C LEU A 163 10.13 19.45 -7.99
N ILE A 164 9.13 19.57 -7.12
CA ILE A 164 7.78 19.07 -7.36
C ILE A 164 7.04 20.04 -8.29
N SER A 165 6.32 19.53 -9.29
CA SER A 165 5.57 20.37 -10.22
C SER A 165 4.49 21.19 -9.49
N PRO A 166 4.12 22.39 -9.98
CA PRO A 166 3.05 23.17 -9.37
C PRO A 166 1.72 22.42 -9.28
N LYS A 167 1.45 21.48 -10.21
CA LYS A 167 0.23 20.66 -10.20
C LYS A 167 0.30 19.57 -9.13
N ALA A 168 1.42 18.83 -9.07
CA ALA A 168 1.62 17.80 -8.06
C ALA A 168 1.67 18.37 -6.64
N ARG A 169 2.23 19.57 -6.43
CA ARG A 169 2.18 20.25 -5.12
C ARG A 169 0.76 20.43 -4.56
N LYS A 170 -0.26 20.57 -5.42
CA LYS A 170 -1.65 20.78 -4.97
C LYS A 170 -2.27 19.52 -4.37
N ILE A 171 -1.72 18.34 -4.64
CA ILE A 171 -2.23 17.07 -4.09
C ILE A 171 -1.81 16.91 -2.62
N ILE A 172 -0.72 17.56 -2.20
CA ILE A 172 -0.18 17.46 -0.84
C ILE A 172 -1.13 18.18 0.12
N LYS A 173 -1.75 17.44 1.05
CA LYS A 173 -2.67 17.95 2.09
C LYS A 173 -2.16 17.74 3.51
N GLY A 174 -1.30 16.75 3.69
CA GLY A 174 -0.65 16.38 4.92
C GLY A 174 0.80 16.84 4.99
N THR A 175 1.55 16.19 5.86
CA THR A 175 2.95 16.51 6.18
C THR A 175 3.87 15.30 6.05
N THR A 176 3.38 14.18 5.52
CA THR A 176 4.15 12.93 5.46
C THR A 176 5.15 12.93 4.32
N ASP A 177 6.26 12.24 4.54
CA ASP A 177 7.21 11.86 3.50
C ASP A 177 6.54 11.13 2.33
N SER A 178 5.57 10.28 2.63
CA SER A 178 4.81 9.43 1.72
C SER A 178 4.03 10.24 0.67
N GLU A 179 3.33 11.29 1.11
CA GLU A 179 2.54 12.14 0.22
C GLU A 179 3.44 13.03 -0.65
N HIS A 180 4.55 13.49 -0.09
CA HIS A 180 5.56 14.25 -0.84
C HIS A 180 6.29 13.37 -1.86
N PHE A 181 6.55 12.11 -1.51
CA PHE A 181 7.09 11.12 -2.43
C PHE A 181 6.14 10.87 -3.60
N LEU A 182 4.83 10.68 -3.34
CA LEU A 182 3.82 10.58 -4.40
C LEU A 182 3.85 11.80 -5.32
N ALA A 183 3.89 13.02 -4.77
CA ALA A 183 3.92 14.23 -5.57
C ALA A 183 5.21 14.35 -6.42
N LEU A 184 6.36 13.94 -5.89
CA LEU A 184 7.62 13.90 -6.64
C LEU A 184 7.57 12.84 -7.76
N PHE A 185 7.10 11.63 -7.45
CA PHE A 185 6.91 10.56 -8.41
C PHE A 185 6.02 11.00 -9.58
N LEU A 186 4.85 11.58 -9.28
CA LEU A 186 3.93 12.09 -10.30
C LEU A 186 4.50 13.26 -11.10
N THR A 187 5.37 14.07 -10.49
CA THR A 187 6.11 15.12 -11.21
C THR A 187 7.04 14.52 -12.27
N TYR A 188 7.69 13.40 -11.97
CA TYR A 188 8.58 12.73 -12.93
C TYR A 188 7.84 11.86 -13.94
N LEU A 189 6.68 11.32 -13.58
CA LEU A 189 5.83 10.56 -14.49
C LEU A 189 5.19 11.48 -15.53
N ASP A 190 4.53 12.53 -15.06
CA ASP A 190 3.80 13.46 -15.92
C ASP A 190 3.60 14.81 -15.20
N PRO A 191 4.51 15.79 -15.41
CA PRO A 191 4.49 17.05 -14.66
C PRO A 191 3.29 17.95 -14.97
N HIS A 192 2.59 17.70 -16.09
CA HIS A 192 1.49 18.54 -16.59
C HIS A 192 0.15 17.79 -16.67
N GLY A 193 0.17 16.47 -16.71
CA GLY A 193 -1.02 15.62 -16.75
C GLY A 193 -1.85 15.63 -15.48
N ASP A 194 -3.08 15.18 -15.60
CA ASP A 194 -4.01 15.04 -14.48
C ASP A 194 -3.99 13.64 -13.86
N TRP A 195 -3.08 12.78 -14.36
CA TRP A 195 -2.92 11.39 -13.94
C TRP A 195 -4.23 10.60 -14.04
N THR A 196 -5.00 10.83 -15.10
CA THR A 196 -6.24 10.07 -15.40
C THR A 196 -6.09 9.09 -16.56
N GLY A 197 -4.99 9.18 -17.30
CA GLY A 197 -4.65 8.30 -18.42
C GLY A 197 -3.96 7.01 -18.00
N SER A 198 -3.53 6.24 -19.00
CA SER A 198 -2.66 5.08 -18.85
C SER A 198 -1.20 5.47 -19.04
N TYR A 199 -0.32 4.79 -18.32
CA TYR A 199 1.12 5.01 -18.39
C TYR A 199 1.82 3.70 -18.74
N ASP A 200 2.81 3.79 -19.63
CA ASP A 200 3.65 2.65 -19.95
C ASP A 200 4.46 2.20 -18.72
N SER A 201 4.65 0.89 -18.56
CA SER A 201 5.34 0.34 -17.39
C SER A 201 6.80 0.81 -17.28
N ASP A 202 7.51 1.02 -18.39
CA ASP A 202 8.87 1.54 -18.37
C ASP A 202 8.89 3.00 -17.92
N ALA A 203 7.88 3.79 -18.29
CA ALA A 203 7.74 5.17 -17.83
C ALA A 203 7.46 5.24 -16.32
N VAL A 204 6.60 4.36 -15.80
CA VAL A 204 6.33 4.23 -14.36
C VAL A 204 7.59 3.83 -13.61
N ALA A 205 8.31 2.81 -14.07
CA ALA A 205 9.56 2.35 -13.45
C ALA A 205 10.64 3.44 -13.47
N ALA A 206 10.81 4.14 -14.60
CA ALA A 206 11.78 5.23 -14.72
C ALA A 206 11.44 6.41 -13.78
N ALA A 207 10.16 6.78 -13.66
CA ALA A 207 9.70 7.82 -12.75
C ALA A 207 9.92 7.44 -11.28
N LEU A 208 9.64 6.19 -10.90
CA LEU A 208 9.93 5.65 -9.56
C LEU A 208 11.43 5.71 -9.26
N ALA A 209 12.27 5.16 -10.14
CA ALA A 209 13.72 5.16 -9.96
C ALA A 209 14.28 6.58 -9.79
N LYS A 210 13.77 7.54 -10.58
CA LYS A 210 14.17 8.95 -10.49
C LYS A 210 13.70 9.62 -9.20
N ALA A 211 12.49 9.31 -8.73
CA ALA A 211 11.97 9.79 -7.44
C ALA A 211 12.82 9.26 -6.28
N VAL A 212 13.08 7.95 -6.24
CA VAL A 212 13.93 7.29 -5.24
C VAL A 212 15.35 7.89 -5.24
N GLY A 213 15.99 8.00 -6.40
CA GLY A 213 17.33 8.57 -6.52
C GLY A 213 17.40 10.05 -6.08
N THR A 214 16.34 10.81 -6.29
CA THR A 214 16.24 12.19 -5.80
C THR A 214 16.11 12.24 -4.27
N MET A 215 15.30 11.36 -3.68
CA MET A 215 15.18 11.28 -2.22
C MET A 215 16.49 10.86 -1.56
N ILE A 216 17.18 9.85 -2.11
CA ILE A 216 18.51 9.43 -1.63
C ILE A 216 19.49 10.62 -1.64
N ARG A 217 19.53 11.38 -2.74
CA ARG A 217 20.43 12.53 -2.88
C ARG A 217 20.10 13.65 -1.89
N LEU A 218 18.82 14.02 -1.76
CA LEU A 218 18.41 15.16 -0.94
C LEU A 218 18.45 14.85 0.56
N CYS A 219 18.18 13.61 0.94
CA CYS A 219 18.13 13.18 2.33
C CYS A 219 19.48 12.71 2.86
N ALA A 220 20.53 12.71 2.04
CA ALA A 220 21.88 12.42 2.49
C ALA A 220 22.30 13.47 3.55
N PRO A 221 22.67 13.06 4.77
CA PRO A 221 22.95 14.01 5.83
C PRO A 221 24.28 14.72 5.58
N ALA A 222 24.39 15.95 6.07
CA ALA A 222 25.66 16.67 6.08
C ALA A 222 26.68 15.90 6.95
N GLY A 223 27.92 15.76 6.47
CA GLY A 223 29.01 15.16 7.25
C GLY A 223 29.13 13.63 7.21
N GLY A 224 28.42 12.92 6.32
CA GLY A 224 28.69 11.51 6.02
C GLY A 224 28.04 10.47 6.96
N LEU A 225 27.04 10.85 7.76
CA LEU A 225 26.16 9.90 8.44
C LEU A 225 25.30 9.14 7.40
N SER A 226 24.75 7.97 7.72
CA SER A 226 23.83 7.28 6.79
C SER A 226 22.38 7.71 7.05
N THR A 227 21.68 8.14 6.00
CA THR A 227 20.21 8.20 6.03
C THR A 227 19.65 6.83 5.70
N HIS A 228 18.61 6.44 6.42
CA HIS A 228 17.89 5.17 6.23
C HIS A 228 16.61 5.51 5.46
N ILE A 229 16.47 4.99 4.24
CA ILE A 229 15.26 5.14 3.43
C ILE A 229 14.68 3.77 3.20
N THR A 230 13.43 3.56 3.60
CA THR A 230 12.66 2.36 3.28
C THR A 230 11.40 2.75 2.56
N LEU A 231 11.07 2.04 1.47
CA LEU A 231 9.96 2.33 0.57
C LEU A 231 9.29 1.03 0.12
N ASN A 232 8.33 0.54 0.91
CA ASN A 232 7.41 -0.50 0.43
C ASN A 232 6.18 0.18 -0.15
N LEU A 233 5.99 0.10 -1.45
CA LEU A 233 4.94 0.79 -2.18
C LEU A 233 3.92 -0.19 -2.77
N ALA A 234 2.67 0.24 -2.82
CA ALA A 234 1.66 -0.27 -3.74
C ALA A 234 1.06 0.91 -4.50
N ILE A 235 0.95 0.79 -5.82
CA ILE A 235 0.45 1.83 -6.71
C ILE A 235 -0.53 1.18 -7.68
N CYS A 236 -1.69 1.80 -7.87
CA CYS A 236 -2.61 1.38 -8.92
C CYS A 236 -3.11 2.57 -9.73
N PHE A 237 -3.17 2.39 -11.06
CA PHE A 237 -3.70 3.35 -12.02
C PHE A 237 -5.03 2.83 -12.58
N GLY A 238 -6.12 3.56 -12.31
CA GLY A 238 -7.41 3.35 -12.99
C GLY A 238 -7.97 1.93 -12.91
N ALA A 239 -7.74 1.21 -11.80
CA ALA A 239 -8.10 -0.19 -11.59
C ALA A 239 -7.51 -1.21 -12.59
N LYS A 240 -6.46 -0.84 -13.33
CA LYS A 240 -5.91 -1.66 -14.42
C LYS A 240 -4.45 -2.02 -14.23
N ASP A 241 -3.61 -1.04 -13.92
CA ASP A 241 -2.17 -1.24 -13.82
C ASP A 241 -1.77 -1.19 -12.35
N PHE A 242 -1.26 -2.29 -11.82
CA PHE A 242 -0.85 -2.44 -10.42
C PHE A 242 0.66 -2.67 -10.32
N TYR A 243 1.31 -1.91 -9.44
CA TYR A 243 2.75 -1.96 -9.20
C TYR A 243 3.01 -2.08 -7.70
N ALA A 244 3.99 -2.91 -7.34
CA ALA A 244 4.54 -3.00 -5.99
C ALA A 244 6.05 -2.77 -6.04
N LEU A 245 6.62 -2.27 -4.94
CA LEU A 245 8.06 -2.10 -4.77
C LEU A 245 8.41 -2.44 -3.32
N ARG A 246 9.49 -3.19 -3.11
CA ARG A 246 10.12 -3.33 -1.78
C ARG A 246 11.54 -2.79 -1.83
N PHE A 247 11.81 -1.67 -1.17
CA PHE A 247 13.11 -0.99 -1.31
C PHE A 247 13.69 -0.47 0.01
N ALA A 248 15.00 -0.59 0.18
CA ALA A 248 15.77 0.04 1.25
C ALA A 248 17.11 0.61 0.76
N TYR A 249 17.50 1.75 1.32
CA TYR A 249 18.79 2.41 1.12
C TYR A 249 19.41 2.85 2.46
N PRO A 250 20.71 2.59 2.68
CA PRO A 250 21.63 1.89 1.78
C PRO A 250 21.29 0.41 1.62
N GLY A 251 21.70 -0.23 0.53
CA GLY A 251 21.23 -1.58 0.17
C GLY A 251 21.56 -2.71 1.15
N TYR A 252 22.37 -2.45 2.18
CA TYR A 252 22.61 -3.38 3.29
C TYR A 252 21.51 -3.31 4.38
N GLU A 253 20.66 -2.29 4.34
CA GLU A 253 19.47 -2.20 5.18
C GLU A 253 18.39 -3.15 4.69
N ASP A 254 17.60 -3.64 5.62
CA ASP A 254 16.49 -4.53 5.32
C ASP A 254 15.21 -3.70 5.25
N PRO A 255 14.53 -3.67 4.10
CA PRO A 255 13.22 -3.03 4.04
C PRO A 255 12.22 -3.78 4.93
N PRO A 256 11.11 -3.16 5.29
CA PRO A 256 9.99 -3.84 5.94
C PRO A 256 9.55 -5.03 5.08
N SER A 257 8.92 -6.03 5.68
CA SER A 257 8.48 -7.18 4.91
C SER A 257 7.41 -6.81 3.89
N LEU A 258 7.46 -7.47 2.72
CA LEU A 258 6.43 -7.34 1.71
C LEU A 258 6.32 -8.65 0.94
N TYR A 259 5.16 -9.28 1.01
CA TYR A 259 4.87 -10.56 0.39
C TYR A 259 3.85 -10.38 -0.72
N TRP A 260 3.89 -11.28 -1.71
CA TRP A 260 2.84 -11.40 -2.71
C TRP A 260 2.37 -12.84 -2.90
N SER A 261 1.15 -12.99 -3.40
CA SER A 261 0.55 -14.28 -3.75
C SER A 261 -0.42 -14.15 -4.91
N THR A 262 -0.38 -15.11 -5.84
CA THR A 262 -1.37 -15.28 -6.93
C THR A 262 -2.32 -16.46 -6.69
N GLN A 263 -2.26 -17.07 -5.50
CA GLN A 263 -3.08 -18.22 -5.12
C GLN A 263 -4.01 -17.88 -3.95
N SER A 264 -3.54 -17.07 -3.01
CA SER A 264 -4.26 -16.75 -1.78
C SER A 264 -5.52 -15.94 -2.01
N GLY A 265 -5.61 -15.16 -3.09
CA GLY A 265 -6.78 -14.29 -3.34
C GLY A 265 -8.06 -15.07 -3.62
N ALA A 266 -7.98 -16.21 -4.30
CA ALA A 266 -9.14 -17.09 -4.51
C ALA A 266 -9.74 -17.60 -3.19
N THR A 267 -8.93 -17.67 -2.13
CA THR A 267 -9.39 -18.06 -0.79
C THR A 267 -10.08 -16.91 -0.06
N LEU A 268 -9.69 -15.67 -0.36
CA LEU A 268 -10.28 -14.46 0.21
C LEU A 268 -11.69 -14.25 -0.33
N ASP A 269 -11.90 -14.47 -1.63
CA ASP A 269 -13.22 -14.35 -2.25
C ASP A 269 -14.18 -15.42 -1.74
N ARG A 270 -15.23 -14.98 -1.03
CA ARG A 270 -16.20 -15.88 -0.40
C ARG A 270 -17.12 -16.62 -1.37
N ARG A 271 -17.10 -16.28 -2.66
CA ARG A 271 -17.88 -16.96 -3.71
C ARG A 271 -17.23 -18.30 -4.10
N TYR A 272 -15.93 -18.45 -3.85
CA TYR A 272 -15.14 -19.60 -4.24
C TYR A 272 -14.90 -20.59 -3.10
N GLN A 273 -14.64 -21.85 -3.45
CA GLN A 273 -14.45 -22.95 -2.52
C GLN A 273 -13.20 -22.77 -1.64
N GLY A 274 -13.30 -23.25 -0.40
CA GLY A 274 -12.27 -23.19 0.63
C GLY A 274 -12.32 -21.92 1.50
N HIS A 275 -11.42 -21.83 2.46
CA HIS A 275 -11.28 -20.69 3.37
C HIS A 275 -9.79 -20.31 3.51
N PRO A 276 -9.45 -19.03 3.75
CA PRO A 276 -8.06 -18.59 3.92
C PRO A 276 -7.33 -19.25 5.11
N ASP A 277 -8.08 -19.76 6.09
CA ASP A 277 -7.53 -20.33 7.33
C ASP A 277 -7.67 -21.85 7.41
N SER A 278 -8.39 -22.47 6.48
CA SER A 278 -8.57 -23.92 6.46
C SER A 278 -9.11 -24.35 5.09
N PRO A 279 -8.41 -25.23 4.36
CA PRO A 279 -8.92 -25.76 3.10
C PRO A 279 -10.22 -26.57 3.28
N ASP A 280 -10.43 -27.14 4.47
CA ASP A 280 -11.62 -27.93 4.82
C ASP A 280 -12.80 -27.09 5.33
N ALA A 281 -12.59 -25.80 5.59
CA ALA A 281 -13.67 -24.92 6.03
C ALA A 281 -14.55 -24.52 4.85
N ALA A 282 -15.86 -24.39 5.14
CA ALA A 282 -16.85 -24.04 4.13
C ALA A 282 -16.52 -22.70 3.44
N GLY A 283 -16.34 -22.76 2.13
CA GLY A 283 -16.26 -21.60 1.24
C GLY A 283 -17.56 -21.41 0.45
N GLY A 284 -17.48 -20.65 -0.64
CA GLY A 284 -18.56 -20.57 -1.61
C GLY A 284 -18.66 -21.81 -2.50
N GLN A 285 -19.51 -21.74 -3.51
CA GLN A 285 -19.83 -22.89 -4.38
C GLN A 285 -18.93 -22.97 -5.63
N LEU A 286 -18.30 -21.86 -6.02
CA LEU A 286 -17.52 -21.79 -7.26
C LEU A 286 -16.16 -22.52 -7.11
N PRO A 287 -15.75 -23.35 -8.07
CA PRO A 287 -14.42 -23.98 -8.06
C PRO A 287 -13.29 -22.95 -8.08
N ARG A 288 -12.24 -23.15 -7.29
CA ARG A 288 -11.10 -22.22 -7.17
C ARG A 288 -10.41 -21.94 -8.51
N GLU A 289 -10.37 -22.94 -9.39
CA GLU A 289 -9.74 -22.87 -10.71
C GLU A 289 -10.47 -21.93 -11.67
N GLN A 290 -11.70 -21.52 -11.32
CA GLN A 290 -12.49 -20.55 -12.09
C GLN A 290 -12.33 -19.12 -11.57
N HIS A 291 -11.53 -18.89 -10.53
CA HIS A 291 -11.24 -17.55 -10.06
C HIS A 291 -10.35 -16.84 -11.08
N GLU A 292 -10.66 -15.59 -11.36
CA GLU A 292 -9.90 -14.78 -12.31
C GLU A 292 -8.47 -14.51 -11.83
N GLN A 293 -7.62 -14.06 -12.75
CA GLN A 293 -6.27 -13.66 -12.40
C GLN A 293 -6.28 -12.54 -11.36
N HIS A 294 -5.47 -12.75 -10.32
CA HIS A 294 -5.36 -11.83 -9.20
C HIS A 294 -3.95 -11.86 -8.61
N VAL A 295 -3.64 -10.82 -7.85
CA VAL A 295 -2.47 -10.75 -6.98
C VAL A 295 -2.86 -10.08 -5.67
N VAL A 296 -2.42 -10.67 -4.56
CA VAL A 296 -2.50 -10.09 -3.23
C VAL A 296 -1.09 -9.71 -2.82
N VAL A 297 -0.89 -8.46 -2.43
CA VAL A 297 0.37 -7.97 -1.87
C VAL A 297 0.11 -7.49 -0.45
N ALA A 298 0.88 -7.95 0.52
CA ALA A 298 0.66 -7.63 1.91
C ALA A 298 1.97 -7.50 2.68
N SER A 299 1.97 -6.67 3.72
CA SER A 299 3.11 -6.57 4.64
C SER A 299 3.42 -7.91 5.33
N GLU A 300 2.39 -8.71 5.58
CA GLU A 300 2.47 -10.04 6.21
C GLU A 300 1.51 -11.02 5.51
N PRO A 301 1.85 -12.31 5.36
CA PRO A 301 0.98 -13.32 4.77
C PRO A 301 -0.31 -13.50 5.56
N MET A 302 -1.45 -13.44 4.88
CA MET A 302 -2.76 -13.48 5.55
C MET A 302 -3.23 -14.89 5.91
N THR A 303 -2.67 -15.92 5.25
CA THR A 303 -3.03 -17.32 5.44
C THR A 303 -1.95 -18.02 6.26
N LYS A 304 -2.17 -18.11 7.59
CA LYS A 304 -1.21 -18.75 8.52
C LYS A 304 -1.03 -20.23 8.15
N GLY A 305 0.21 -20.67 7.98
CA GLY A 305 0.56 -22.07 7.71
C GLY A 305 0.53 -22.49 6.23
N GLU A 306 0.11 -21.62 5.31
CA GLU A 306 0.20 -21.83 3.86
C GLU A 306 1.40 -21.07 3.25
N ASP A 307 2.57 -21.16 3.89
CA ASP A 307 3.76 -20.38 3.54
C ASP A 307 4.21 -20.52 2.08
N HIS A 308 3.92 -21.66 1.45
CA HIS A 308 4.25 -21.92 0.04
C HIS A 308 3.46 -21.05 -0.94
N ALA A 309 2.32 -20.50 -0.52
CA ALA A 309 1.48 -19.64 -1.35
C ALA A 309 1.95 -18.17 -1.36
N TRP A 310 2.87 -17.79 -0.47
CA TRP A 310 3.36 -16.42 -0.33
C TRP A 310 4.85 -16.33 -0.65
N HIS A 311 5.22 -15.27 -1.35
CA HIS A 311 6.60 -15.02 -1.75
C HIS A 311 7.06 -13.67 -1.21
N LEU A 312 8.18 -13.65 -0.48
CA LEU A 312 8.82 -12.41 -0.01
C LEU A 312 9.50 -11.70 -1.19
N LEU A 313 9.13 -10.44 -1.45
CA LEU A 313 9.84 -9.58 -2.39
C LEU A 313 11.26 -9.31 -1.90
N LYS A 314 12.23 -9.29 -2.81
CA LYS A 314 13.62 -8.92 -2.50
C LYS A 314 13.76 -7.40 -2.41
N ASN A 315 14.84 -6.93 -1.78
CA ASN A 315 15.16 -5.52 -1.80
C ASN A 315 15.49 -5.06 -3.23
N GLY A 316 14.78 -4.04 -3.72
CA GLY A 316 14.87 -3.51 -5.08
C GLY A 316 14.00 -4.22 -6.11
N GLU A 317 13.13 -5.14 -5.67
CA GLU A 317 12.15 -5.85 -6.51
C GLU A 317 10.80 -5.12 -6.54
#